data_AF-A0A7J3WXP7-F1
#
_entry.id   AF-A0A7J3WXP7-F1
#
_cell.length_a   1.000
_cell.length_b   1.000
_cell.length_c   1.000
_cell.angle_alpha   90.00
_cell.angle_beta   90.00
_cell.angle_gamma   90.00
#
_symmetry.space_group_name_H-M   'P 1'
#
loop_
_entity.id
_entity.type
_entity.pdbx_description
1 polymer ?
#
loop_
_entity_poly.entity_id
_entity_poly.type
_entity_poly.pdbx_seq_one_letter_code
_entity_poly.pdbx_strand_id
1 'polypeptide(L)'
;MGESEIRNLQQYNAILAVPGKVLVFPELCHVCGGCILTCPRKAISEVKNRIGVIKEGFADDLRIVFGELEVGEPMAAPLIRELKKRLDGSSNAILDAPPGASCPVIETVKGSDFASL
;
A
#
# COMPACT_ATOMS: atom_id res chain seq x y z
N MET A 1 -3.97 22.34 20.92
CA MET A 1 -4.66 21.29 20.14
C MET A 1 -4.07 19.96 20.57
N GLY A 2 -4.90 19.13 21.20
CA GLY A 2 -4.49 18.01 22.06
C GLY A 2 -4.42 16.67 21.35
N GLU A 3 -3.82 15.69 22.01
CA GLU A 3 -3.58 14.31 21.57
C GLU A 3 -4.86 13.55 21.13
N SER A 4 -6.04 14.08 21.47
CA SER A 4 -7.35 13.47 21.19
C SER A 4 -7.81 13.56 19.74
N GLU A 5 -7.37 14.56 18.95
CA GLU A 5 -7.88 14.76 17.58
C GLU A 5 -7.30 13.76 16.57
N ILE A 6 -6.07 13.28 16.78
CA ILE A 6 -5.42 12.28 15.89
C ILE A 6 -6.18 10.95 15.91
N ARG A 7 -6.82 10.59 17.04
CA ARG A 7 -7.55 9.32 17.19
C ARG A 7 -8.76 9.20 16.26
N ASN A 8 -9.42 10.32 15.92
CA ASN A 8 -10.67 10.28 15.15
C ASN A 8 -10.47 9.99 13.65
N LEU A 9 -9.23 10.01 13.14
CA LEU A 9 -8.91 9.70 11.74
C LEU A 9 -8.13 8.38 11.58
N GLN A 10 -7.69 7.78 12.70
CA GLN A 10 -6.95 6.53 12.72
C GLN A 10 -7.93 5.35 12.85
N GLN A 11 -8.63 5.00 11.76
CA GLN A 11 -9.61 3.91 11.76
C GLN A 11 -8.98 2.54 12.14
N TYR A 12 -7.64 2.43 12.11
CA TYR A 12 -6.89 1.19 12.26
C TYR A 12 -6.04 1.11 13.54
N ASN A 13 -6.11 2.11 14.42
CA ASN A 13 -5.37 2.13 15.70
C ASN A 13 -3.84 1.90 15.58
N ALA A 14 -3.22 2.39 14.51
CA ALA A 14 -1.77 2.23 14.27
C ALA A 14 -0.88 3.04 15.22
N ILE A 15 -1.43 4.01 15.95
CA ILE A 15 -0.72 4.87 16.90
C ILE A 15 -1.40 4.80 18.26
N LEU A 16 -0.64 4.44 19.29
CA LEU A 16 -1.07 4.44 20.69
C LEU A 16 -0.27 5.47 21.47
N ALA A 17 -0.96 6.48 22.01
CA ALA A 17 -0.36 7.48 22.89
C ALA A 17 -0.70 7.15 24.35
N VAL A 18 0.32 7.03 25.20
CA VAL A 18 0.22 6.89 26.65
C VAL A 18 1.07 7.95 27.34
N PRO A 19 0.87 8.26 28.63
CA PRO A 19 1.67 9.28 29.32
C PRO A 19 3.17 9.06 29.14
N GLY A 20 3.86 10.04 28.53
CA GLY A 20 5.30 10.02 28.30
C GLY A 20 5.81 9.10 27.18
N LYS A 21 4.93 8.41 26.43
CA LYS A 21 5.35 7.49 25.36
C LYS A 21 4.33 7.39 24.23
N VAL A 22 4.83 7.32 23.00
CA VAL A 22 4.04 6.99 21.82
C VAL A 22 4.55 5.68 21.23
N LEU A 23 3.63 4.77 20.94
CA LEU A 23 3.90 3.51 20.25
C LEU A 23 3.26 3.58 18.86
N VAL A 24 3.99 3.12 17.85
CA VAL A 24 3.51 2.99 16.47
C VAL A 24 3.57 1.53 16.09
N PHE A 25 2.51 1.04 15.48
CA PHE A 25 2.37 -0.32 14.95
C PHE A 25 2.34 -0.23 13.42
N PRO A 26 3.49 -0.34 12.74
CA PRO A 26 3.57 -0.19 11.28
C PRO A 26 2.66 -1.14 10.52
N GLU A 27 2.41 -2.34 11.07
CA GLU A 27 1.61 -3.41 10.46
C GLU A 27 0.12 -3.04 10.39
N LEU A 28 -0.33 -2.11 11.23
CA LEU A 28 -1.71 -1.59 11.24
C LEU A 28 -1.84 -0.28 10.45
N CYS A 29 -0.73 0.26 9.95
CA CYS A 29 -0.72 1.52 9.21
C CYS A 29 -1.08 1.30 7.74
N HIS A 30 -2.19 1.87 7.27
CA HIS A 30 -2.64 1.75 5.87
C HIS A 30 -2.00 2.76 4.90
N VAL A 31 -0.95 3.48 5.31
CA VAL A 31 -0.22 4.46 4.47
C VAL A 31 -1.15 5.49 3.81
N CYS A 32 -2.18 5.94 4.54
CA CYS A 32 -3.16 6.90 4.02
C CYS A 32 -2.72 8.38 4.17
N GLY A 33 -1.61 8.64 4.87
CA GLY A 33 -1.10 10.00 5.16
C GLY A 33 -1.94 10.81 6.14
N GLY A 34 -3.09 10.31 6.60
CA GLY A 34 -4.03 11.06 7.45
C GLY A 34 -3.41 11.58 8.76
N CYS A 35 -2.52 10.81 9.38
CA CYS A 35 -1.84 11.23 10.61
C CYS A 35 -0.86 12.40 10.38
N ILE A 36 -0.21 12.48 9.23
CA ILE A 36 0.70 13.58 8.88
C ILE A 36 -0.12 14.84 8.58
N LEU A 37 -1.18 14.70 7.78
CA LEU A 37 -2.05 15.81 7.37
C LEU A 37 -2.69 16.52 8.56
N THR A 38 -2.98 15.78 9.63
CA THR A 38 -3.73 16.30 10.79
C THR A 38 -2.86 16.60 12.00
N CYS A 39 -1.56 16.29 11.97
CA CYS A 39 -0.67 16.58 13.10
C CYS A 39 -0.26 18.06 13.12
N PRO A 40 -0.78 18.90 14.03
CA PRO A 40 -0.46 20.32 14.06
C PRO A 40 1.01 20.57 14.44
N ARG A 41 1.60 19.66 15.23
CA ARG A 41 2.99 19.74 15.67
C ARG A 41 3.99 19.13 14.68
N LYS A 42 3.53 18.58 13.56
CA LYS A 42 4.37 17.87 12.57
C LYS A 42 5.29 16.82 13.23
N ALA A 43 4.77 16.13 14.24
CA ALA A 43 5.52 15.16 15.03
C ALA A 43 5.66 13.78 14.35
N ILE A 44 4.96 13.57 13.24
CA ILE A 44 4.92 12.32 12.49
C ILE A 44 5.41 12.61 11.07
N SER A 45 6.22 11.70 10.53
CA SER A 45 6.72 11.75 9.16
C SER A 45 6.64 10.37 8.52
N GLU A 46 6.56 10.34 7.20
CA GLU A 46 6.63 9.10 6.42
C GLU A 46 8.09 8.68 6.27
N VAL A 47 8.34 7.38 6.43
CA VAL A 47 9.65 6.77 6.20
C VAL A 47 9.52 5.74 5.10
N LYS A 48 10.60 5.54 4.35
CA LYS A 48 10.64 4.45 3.37
C LYS A 48 10.68 3.13 4.12
N ASN A 49 9.70 2.26 3.84
CA ASN A 49 9.69 0.88 4.30
C ASN A 49 9.83 -0.05 3.10
N ARG A 50 10.70 -1.06 3.21
CA ARG A 50 10.82 -2.08 2.17
C ARG A 50 9.79 -3.17 2.45
N ILE A 51 8.82 -3.31 1.55
CA ILE A 51 7.68 -4.24 1.69
C ILE A 51 7.80 -5.47 0.76
N GLY A 52 8.75 -5.44 -0.17
CA GLY A 52 8.89 -6.47 -1.19
C GLY A 52 9.84 -6.06 -2.31
N VAL A 53 9.79 -6.82 -3.39
CA VAL A 53 10.51 -6.59 -4.64
C VAL A 53 9.57 -6.70 -5.83
N ILE A 54 9.85 -5.96 -6.90
CA ILE A 54 9.26 -6.25 -8.21
C ILE A 54 10.35 -6.92 -9.05
N LYS A 55 9.98 -8.02 -9.70
CA LYS A 55 10.80 -8.75 -10.65
C LYS A 55 10.19 -8.57 -12.04
N GLU A 56 11.05 -8.48 -13.04
CA GLU A 56 10.65 -8.42 -14.43
C GLU A 56 11.52 -9.36 -15.27
N GLY A 57 10.93 -9.90 -16.33
CA GLY A 57 11.58 -10.80 -17.25
C GLY A 57 10.87 -10.83 -18.60
N PHE A 58 11.51 -11.46 -19.57
CA PHE A 58 11.00 -11.61 -20.93
C PHE A 58 11.08 -13.07 -21.34
N ALA A 59 10.04 -13.56 -22.00
CA ALA A 59 10.01 -14.82 -22.70
C ALA A 59 9.53 -14.53 -24.13
N ASP A 60 10.44 -14.61 -25.11
CA ASP A 60 10.20 -14.15 -26.48
C ASP A 60 9.65 -12.71 -26.52
N ASP A 61 8.44 -12.50 -27.03
CA ASP A 61 7.73 -11.23 -27.09
C ASP A 61 6.85 -10.96 -25.85
N LEU A 62 6.77 -11.89 -24.90
CA LEU A 62 6.01 -11.76 -23.67
C LEU A 62 6.85 -11.13 -22.56
N ARG A 63 6.47 -9.92 -22.14
CA ARG A 63 7.00 -9.29 -20.93
C ARG A 63 6.20 -9.72 -19.71
N ILE A 64 6.89 -10.20 -18.68
CA ILE A 64 6.30 -10.59 -17.40
C ILE A 64 6.84 -9.68 -16.30
N VAL A 65 5.93 -9.12 -15.50
CA VAL A 65 6.27 -8.29 -14.34
C VAL A 65 5.45 -8.78 -13.15
N PHE A 66 6.10 -9.12 -12.04
CA PHE A 66 5.42 -9.61 -10.84
C PHE A 66 6.04 -9.05 -9.56
N GLY A 67 5.21 -8.92 -8.52
CA GLY A 67 5.62 -8.44 -7.21
C GLY A 67 5.72 -9.58 -6.22
N GLU A 68 6.74 -9.56 -5.37
CA GLU A 68 6.94 -10.51 -4.29
C GLU A 68 7.08 -9.73 -2.97
N LEU A 69 6.21 -10.01 -2.00
CA LEU A 69 6.23 -9.36 -0.68
C LEU A 69 7.32 -9.97 0.21
N GLU A 70 7.84 -9.18 1.13
CA GLU A 70 8.65 -9.71 2.24
C GLU A 70 7.78 -10.56 3.16
N VAL A 71 8.38 -11.57 3.80
CA VAL A 71 7.66 -12.45 4.73
C VAL A 71 7.14 -11.64 5.91
N GLY A 72 5.83 -11.75 6.17
CA GLY A 72 5.16 -11.04 7.25
C GLY A 72 4.60 -9.67 6.88
N GLU A 73 4.78 -9.20 5.64
CA GLU A 73 4.18 -7.95 5.17
C GLU A 73 2.67 -8.13 4.89
N PRO A 74 1.78 -7.42 5.61
CA PRO A 74 0.34 -7.58 5.44
C PRO A 74 -0.23 -6.82 4.22
N MET A 75 0.48 -5.83 3.66
CA MET A 75 -0.07 -4.93 2.65
C MET A 75 0.48 -5.18 1.24
N ALA A 76 -0.29 -5.89 0.42
CA ALA A 76 0.02 -6.06 -1.00
C ALA A 76 -0.28 -4.81 -1.85
N ALA A 77 -1.29 -4.00 -1.47
CA ALA A 77 -1.81 -2.92 -2.32
C ALA A 77 -0.74 -1.86 -2.72
N PRO A 78 0.15 -1.40 -1.83
CA PRO A 78 1.22 -0.48 -2.24
C PRO A 78 2.18 -1.10 -3.27
N LEU A 79 2.48 -2.40 -3.17
CA LEU A 79 3.32 -3.11 -4.14
C LEU A 79 2.63 -3.24 -5.50
N ILE A 80 1.33 -3.55 -5.52
CA ILE A 80 0.51 -3.62 -6.75
C ILE A 80 0.47 -2.27 -7.45
N ARG A 81 0.28 -1.17 -6.69
CA ARG A 81 0.32 0.19 -7.25
C ARG A 81 1.66 0.48 -7.92
N GLU A 82 2.77 0.09 -7.29
CA GLU A 82 4.10 0.29 -7.85
C GLU A 82 4.39 -0.62 -9.04
N LEU A 83 3.86 -1.85 -9.04
CA LEU A 83 3.92 -2.76 -10.18
C LEU A 83 3.21 -2.15 -11.40
N LYS A 84 2.00 -1.61 -11.22
CA LYS A 84 1.19 -1.03 -12.31
C LYS A 84 1.85 0.18 -12.98
N LYS A 85 2.77 0.89 -12.31
CA LYS A 85 3.57 1.95 -12.94
C LYS A 85 4.52 1.44 -14.03
N ARG A 86 4.79 0.13 -14.08
CA ARG A 86 5.63 -0.50 -15.13
C ARG A 86 4.84 -0.91 -16.37
N LEU A 87 3.52 -0.77 -16.34
CA LEU A 87 2.68 -1.01 -17.51
C LEU A 87 3.05 -0.03 -18.61
N ASP A 88 3.13 -0.56 -19.83
CA ASP A 88 3.31 0.23 -21.03
C ASP A 88 1.94 0.50 -21.64
N GLY A 89 1.55 1.78 -21.66
CA GLY A 89 0.26 2.22 -22.20
C GLY A 89 0.09 1.98 -23.71
N SER A 90 1.13 1.52 -24.40
CA SER A 90 1.08 1.18 -25.83
C SER A 90 0.68 -0.27 -26.11
N SER A 91 0.51 -1.11 -25.08
CA SER A 91 0.23 -2.54 -25.21
C SER A 91 -0.91 -3.00 -24.32
N ASN A 92 -1.60 -4.07 -24.71
CA ASN A 92 -2.56 -4.73 -23.84
C ASN A 92 -1.82 -5.48 -22.72
N ALA A 93 -2.32 -5.38 -21.49
CA ALA A 93 -1.78 -6.08 -20.33
C ALA A 93 -2.87 -6.92 -19.66
N ILE A 94 -2.51 -8.14 -19.26
CA ILE A 94 -3.34 -8.99 -18.41
C ILE A 94 -2.83 -8.85 -16.98
N LEU A 95 -3.71 -8.44 -16.08
CA LEU A 95 -3.39 -8.28 -14.66
C LEU A 95 -3.98 -9.45 -13.88
N ASP A 96 -3.12 -10.25 -13.25
CA ASP A 96 -3.53 -11.28 -12.31
C ASP A 96 -3.61 -10.71 -10.89
N ALA A 97 -4.76 -10.91 -10.24
CA ALA A 97 -5.03 -10.35 -8.92
C ALA A 97 -4.71 -11.37 -7.82
N PRO A 98 -4.18 -10.94 -6.65
CA PRO A 98 -4.08 -11.81 -5.50
C PRO A 98 -5.46 -12.37 -5.08
N PRO A 99 -5.51 -13.56 -4.48
CA PRO A 99 -6.78 -14.17 -4.09
C PRO A 99 -7.55 -13.34 -3.06
N GLY A 100 -8.89 -13.34 -3.16
CA GLY A 100 -9.80 -12.67 -2.22
C GLY A 100 -10.66 -11.59 -2.89
N ALA A 101 -11.24 -10.70 -2.09
CA ALA A 101 -12.06 -9.57 -2.56
C ALA A 101 -11.75 -8.25 -1.82
N SER A 102 -10.55 -8.15 -1.24
CA SER A 102 -10.11 -7.01 -0.43
C SER A 102 -9.29 -6.00 -1.24
N CYS A 103 -8.65 -5.03 -0.56
CA CYS A 103 -7.89 -3.95 -1.19
C CYS A 103 -6.88 -4.38 -2.28
N PRO A 104 -6.17 -5.53 -2.20
CA PRO A 104 -5.28 -5.98 -3.26
C PRO A 104 -6.00 -6.23 -4.60
N VAL A 105 -7.20 -6.83 -4.56
CA VAL A 105 -8.02 -7.07 -5.75
C VAL A 105 -8.51 -5.74 -6.31
N ILE A 106 -9.02 -4.87 -5.44
CA ILE A 106 -9.50 -3.55 -5.84
C ILE A 106 -8.38 -2.73 -6.50
N GLU A 107 -7.18 -2.69 -5.92
CA GLU A 107 -6.05 -1.94 -6.50
C GLU A 107 -5.60 -2.55 -7.84
N THR A 108 -5.68 -3.87 -8.00
CA THR A 108 -5.38 -4.55 -9.27
C THR A 108 -6.35 -4.12 -10.37
N VAL A 109 -7.66 -4.18 -10.11
CA VAL A 109 -8.74 -3.87 -11.08
C VAL A 109 -8.87 -2.37 -11.36
N LYS A 110 -8.46 -1.51 -10.42
CA LYS A 110 -8.64 -0.06 -10.54
C LYS A 110 -7.98 0.51 -11.80
N GLY A 111 -8.78 1.06 -12.71
CA GLY A 111 -8.28 1.66 -13.94
C GLY A 111 -8.03 0.68 -15.08
N SER A 112 -8.44 -0.59 -14.95
CA SER A 112 -8.54 -1.51 -16.08
C SER A 112 -9.76 -1.17 -16.96
N ASP A 113 -9.64 -1.38 -18.26
CA ASP A 113 -10.75 -1.19 -19.21
C ASP A 113 -11.84 -2.28 -19.06
N PHE A 114 -11.41 -3.50 -18.76
CA PHE A 114 -12.28 -4.66 -18.54
C PHE A 114 -11.82 -5.43 -17.31
N ALA A 115 -12.78 -6.01 -16.59
CA ALA A 115 -12.53 -6.88 -15.45
C ALA A 115 -13.49 -8.07 -15.50
N SER A 116 -12.94 -9.27 -15.41
CA SER A 116 -13.70 -10.50 -15.15
C SER A 116 -13.31 -10.96 -13.75
N LEU A 117 -14.30 -11.06 -12.86
CA LEU A 117 -14.16 -11.50 -11.48
C LEU A 117 -14.70 -12.92 -11.30
#